data_AF-A0A2X2BTA1-F1
#
_entry.id   AF-A0A2X2BTA1-F1
#
_cell.length_a   1.000
_cell.length_b   1.000
_cell.length_c   1.000
_cell.angle_alpha   90.00
_cell.angle_beta   90.00
_cell.angle_gamma   90.00
#
_symmetry.space_group_name_H-M   'P 1'
#
loop_
_entity.id
_entity.type
_entity.pdbx_description
1 polymer ?
#
loop_
_entity_poly.entity_id
_entity_poly.type
_entity_poly.pdbx_seq_one_letter_code
_entity_poly.pdbx_strand_id
1 'polypeptide(L)'
;MIRIVLFTIIAIISNNAVAVSCVSGCNANEYSTLSGQLSKTENKVGVTKDASDITLSNRITLRWNAGQAQTWATYSNGNIPSANTSNNDWIYSKIDDYISVALRMTNNCRTIYVPYNVPTLSSTCGARTYTENEESVVSVKKVSNQNKN
;
A
#
# COMPACT_ATOMS: atom_id res chain seq x y z
N MET A 1 29.71 -19.52 -41.90
CA MET A 1 30.20 -19.99 -40.59
C MET A 1 29.65 -19.07 -39.51
N ILE A 2 29.10 -19.67 -38.45
CA ILE A 2 28.09 -19.16 -37.52
C ILE A 2 28.61 -18.06 -36.59
N ARG A 3 27.95 -16.89 -36.61
CA ARG A 3 28.07 -15.79 -35.63
C ARG A 3 26.68 -15.39 -35.13
N ILE A 4 25.88 -16.35 -34.65
CA ILE A 4 24.56 -16.06 -34.05
C ILE A 4 24.31 -17.06 -32.92
N VAL A 5 25.13 -17.08 -31.87
CA VAL A 5 24.89 -17.92 -30.68
C VAL A 5 25.36 -17.22 -29.40
N LEU A 6 25.10 -15.92 -29.24
CA LEU A 6 25.38 -15.24 -27.96
C LEU A 6 24.27 -14.31 -27.45
N PHE A 7 23.16 -14.15 -28.19
CA PHE A 7 22.02 -13.32 -27.76
C PHE A 7 20.83 -14.13 -27.22
N THR A 8 20.82 -15.45 -27.38
CA THR A 8 19.71 -16.33 -26.96
C THR A 8 19.81 -16.85 -25.53
N ILE A 9 20.92 -16.61 -24.81
CA ILE A 9 21.10 -17.08 -23.42
C ILE A 9 20.64 -16.04 -22.37
N ILE A 10 20.40 -14.78 -22.75
CA ILE A 10 19.97 -13.73 -21.81
C ILE A 10 18.43 -13.71 -21.59
N ALA A 11 17.66 -14.50 -22.35
CA ALA A 11 16.21 -14.36 -22.42
C ALA A 11 15.38 -15.36 -21.58
N ILE A 12 15.96 -16.19 -20.70
CA ILE A 12 15.20 -17.27 -20.00
C ILE A 12 15.33 -17.24 -18.46
N ILE A 13 15.92 -16.20 -17.87
CA ILE A 13 15.85 -15.95 -16.40
C ILE A 13 15.19 -14.62 -16.08
N SER A 14 14.04 -14.38 -16.72
CA SER A 14 12.98 -13.55 -16.17
C SER A 14 11.84 -14.45 -15.72
N ASN A 15 12.15 -15.51 -14.96
CA ASN A 15 11.13 -16.12 -14.12
C ASN A 15 10.69 -15.03 -13.16
N ASN A 16 9.42 -14.64 -13.25
CA ASN A 16 8.77 -13.63 -12.41
C ASN A 16 9.39 -13.63 -11.01
N ALA A 17 10.30 -12.70 -10.74
CA ALA A 17 10.88 -12.53 -9.42
C ALA A 17 9.81 -11.85 -8.58
N VAL A 18 8.80 -12.61 -8.19
CA VAL A 18 7.72 -12.13 -7.35
C VAL A 18 8.27 -12.15 -5.94
N ALA A 19 8.61 -10.98 -5.38
CA ALA A 19 9.15 -10.88 -4.02
C ALA A 19 8.23 -11.50 -2.96
N VAL A 20 6.94 -11.63 -3.28
CA VAL A 20 5.90 -12.18 -2.42
C VAL A 20 4.81 -12.86 -3.25
N SER A 21 4.36 -14.03 -2.81
CA SER A 21 3.23 -14.75 -3.40
C SER A 21 2.05 -14.81 -2.43
N CYS A 22 0.84 -14.80 -2.98
CA CYS A 22 -0.36 -14.99 -2.18
C CYS A 22 -0.57 -16.48 -1.90
N VAL A 23 -0.71 -16.84 -0.62
CA VAL A 23 -1.12 -18.21 -0.24
C VAL A 23 -2.64 -18.27 -0.07
N SER A 24 -3.22 -17.33 0.67
CA SER A 24 -4.67 -17.26 0.88
C SER A 24 -5.15 -15.86 1.32
N GLY A 25 -6.42 -15.55 1.06
CA GLY A 25 -7.08 -14.33 1.53
C GLY A 25 -6.72 -13.04 0.78
N CYS A 26 -5.88 -13.09 -0.25
CA CYS A 26 -5.61 -11.91 -1.08
C CYS A 26 -6.83 -11.55 -1.92
N ASN A 27 -7.02 -10.24 -2.15
CA ASN A 27 -8.15 -9.70 -2.90
C ASN A 27 -9.53 -10.06 -2.31
N ALA A 28 -9.58 -10.61 -1.08
CA ALA A 28 -10.84 -10.92 -0.40
C ALA A 28 -11.51 -9.68 0.22
N ASN A 29 -10.81 -8.54 0.23
CA ASN A 29 -11.29 -7.28 0.80
C ASN A 29 -11.22 -6.16 -0.21
N GLU A 30 -12.38 -5.85 -0.78
CA GLU A 30 -12.61 -4.59 -1.47
C GLU A 30 -13.62 -3.78 -0.64
N TYR A 31 -13.17 -2.64 -0.11
CA TYR A 31 -14.08 -1.69 0.50
C TYR A 31 -14.51 -0.72 -0.60
N SER A 32 -15.66 -1.00 -1.22
CA SER A 32 -16.22 -0.17 -2.29
C SER A 32 -16.92 1.10 -1.77
N THR A 33 -17.22 1.15 -0.47
CA THR A 33 -17.97 2.26 0.14
C THR A 33 -17.24 2.84 1.35
N LEU A 34 -16.86 4.11 1.24
CA LEU A 34 -16.52 4.99 2.35
C LEU A 34 -17.73 5.91 2.60
N SER A 35 -18.61 5.56 3.54
CA SER A 35 -19.81 6.35 3.82
C SER A 35 -19.62 7.29 5.01
N GLY A 36 -20.01 8.55 4.85
CA GLY A 36 -20.10 9.53 5.94
C GLY A 36 -21.02 10.67 5.55
N GLN A 37 -21.74 11.23 6.53
CA GLN A 37 -22.57 12.44 6.32
C GLN A 37 -21.78 13.68 6.75
N LEU A 38 -21.75 14.70 5.88
CA LEU A 38 -21.24 16.02 6.23
C LEU A 38 -22.38 16.85 6.84
N SER A 39 -22.17 17.36 8.04
CA SER A 39 -23.04 18.40 8.60
C SER A 39 -22.91 19.70 7.80
N LYS A 40 -23.86 20.64 8.00
CA LYS A 40 -23.86 21.96 7.31
C LYS A 40 -22.56 22.76 7.52
N THR A 41 -21.89 22.57 8.66
CA THR A 41 -20.61 23.22 8.95
C THR A 41 -19.42 22.51 8.31
N GLU A 42 -19.52 21.20 8.08
CA GLU A 42 -18.50 20.38 7.43
C GLU A 42 -18.60 20.44 5.90
N ASN A 43 -19.79 20.75 5.35
CA ASN A 43 -20.01 20.94 3.91
C ASN A 43 -19.66 22.38 3.47
N LYS A 44 -18.43 22.81 3.74
CA LYS A 44 -17.92 24.13 3.32
C LYS A 44 -16.56 23.97 2.65
N VAL A 45 -16.28 24.82 1.66
CA VAL A 45 -15.01 24.83 0.93
C VAL A 45 -13.85 24.97 1.91
N GLY A 46 -12.85 24.11 1.77
CA GLY A 46 -11.64 24.07 2.59
C GLY A 46 -11.78 23.35 3.93
N VAL A 47 -12.97 22.88 4.31
CA VAL A 47 -13.17 22.13 5.56
C VAL A 47 -12.78 20.69 5.37
N THR A 48 -12.03 20.17 6.35
CA THR A 48 -11.61 18.78 6.39
C THR A 48 -12.40 17.99 7.42
N LYS A 49 -12.77 16.75 7.08
CA LYS A 49 -13.43 15.81 7.98
C LYS A 49 -12.68 14.50 8.02
N ASP A 50 -12.31 14.05 9.21
CA ASP A 50 -11.82 12.70 9.43
C ASP A 50 -12.97 11.71 9.21
N ALA A 51 -12.79 10.77 8.28
CA ALA A 51 -13.66 9.63 8.13
C ALA A 51 -13.38 8.60 9.23
N SER A 52 -14.32 7.69 9.44
CA SER A 52 -14.15 6.55 10.34
C SER A 52 -12.94 5.70 9.95
N ASP A 53 -12.22 5.18 10.94
CA ASP A 53 -11.13 4.24 10.71
C ASP A 53 -11.66 2.97 10.03
N ILE A 54 -11.09 2.61 8.88
CA ILE A 54 -11.32 1.29 8.30
C ILE A 54 -10.40 0.29 9.01
N THR A 55 -11.01 -0.73 9.61
CA THR A 55 -10.30 -1.85 10.21
C THR A 55 -10.32 -3.03 9.23
N LEU A 56 -9.18 -3.31 8.60
CA LEU A 56 -9.02 -4.47 7.71
C LEU A 56 -8.95 -5.77 8.52
N SER A 57 -10.09 -6.38 8.87
CA SER A 57 -10.16 -7.52 9.80
C SER A 57 -9.66 -8.86 9.25
N ASN A 58 -9.62 -9.02 7.92
CA ASN A 58 -9.24 -10.31 7.34
C ASN A 58 -7.72 -10.48 7.28
N ARG A 59 -7.29 -11.69 7.61
CA ARG A 59 -5.89 -12.11 7.62
C ARG A 59 -5.50 -12.58 6.23
N ILE A 60 -4.42 -12.02 5.69
CA ILE A 60 -3.85 -12.43 4.41
C ILE A 60 -2.60 -13.26 4.73
N THR A 61 -2.51 -14.45 4.13
CA THR A 61 -1.30 -15.27 4.22
C THR A 61 -0.47 -15.05 2.97
N LEU A 62 0.75 -14.56 3.18
CA LEU A 62 1.72 -14.28 2.14
C LEU A 62 2.94 -15.18 2.32
N ARG A 63 3.52 -15.65 1.21
CA ARG A 63 4.79 -16.38 1.18
C ARG A 63 5.86 -15.53 0.52
N TRP A 64 6.98 -15.35 1.19
CA TRP A 64 8.05 -14.43 0.79
C TRP A 64 9.25 -15.16 0.21
N ASN A 65 9.95 -14.48 -0.70
CA ASN A 65 11.33 -14.87 -1.07
C ASN A 65 12.32 -14.22 -0.11
N ALA A 66 13.53 -14.76 -0.04
CA ALA A 66 14.58 -14.23 0.83
C ALA A 66 14.92 -12.77 0.49
N GLY A 67 14.95 -11.91 1.52
CA GLY A 67 15.36 -10.51 1.38
C GLY A 67 14.48 -9.52 2.15
N GLN A 68 14.63 -8.24 1.84
CA GLN A 68 13.85 -7.17 2.45
C GLN A 68 12.66 -6.79 1.57
N ALA A 69 11.49 -6.62 2.16
CA ALA A 69 10.30 -6.19 1.43
C ALA A 69 10.02 -4.70 1.62
N GLN A 70 9.48 -4.07 0.58
CA GLN A 70 8.82 -2.77 0.71
C GLN A 70 7.31 -2.93 0.65
N THR A 71 6.61 -2.05 1.36
CA THR A 71 5.16 -1.91 1.29
C THR A 71 4.82 -0.55 0.70
N TRP A 72 3.91 -0.54 -0.25
CA TRP A 72 3.44 0.68 -0.89
C TRP A 72 1.91 0.78 -0.84
N ALA A 73 1.42 2.00 -1.01
CA ALA A 73 0.02 2.31 -1.26
C ALA A 73 -0.06 3.52 -2.19
N THR A 74 -0.97 3.49 -3.14
CA THR A 74 -1.23 4.59 -4.08
C THR A 74 -2.73 4.64 -4.40
N TYR A 75 -3.18 5.77 -4.96
CA TYR A 75 -4.54 5.91 -5.47
C TYR A 75 -4.67 5.17 -6.81
N SER A 76 -5.88 4.77 -7.23
CA SER A 76 -6.11 3.93 -8.42
C SER A 76 -5.47 4.44 -9.70
N ASN A 77 -5.40 5.77 -9.87
CA ASN A 77 -4.84 6.45 -11.04
C ASN A 77 -3.37 6.89 -10.83
N GLY A 78 -2.80 6.57 -9.67
CA GLY A 78 -1.45 6.98 -9.28
C GLY A 78 -0.40 5.93 -9.65
N ASN A 79 0.78 6.40 -10.03
CA ASN A 79 1.94 5.53 -10.14
C ASN A 79 2.35 5.01 -8.74
N ILE A 80 2.96 3.83 -8.70
CA ILE A 80 3.63 3.35 -7.49
C ILE A 80 4.83 4.27 -7.24
N PRO A 81 4.95 4.89 -6.04
CA PRO A 81 6.10 5.75 -5.74
C PRO A 81 7.42 4.98 -5.81
N SER A 82 8.51 5.70 -6.07
CA SER A 82 9.87 5.13 -5.96
C SER A 82 10.13 4.54 -4.57
N ALA A 83 11.02 3.55 -4.49
CA ALA A 83 11.40 2.96 -3.21
C ALA A 83 11.86 4.03 -2.21
N ASN A 84 11.49 3.86 -0.93
CA ASN A 84 11.76 4.79 0.17
C ASN A 84 11.08 6.17 0.06
N THR A 85 9.99 6.29 -0.70
CA THR A 85 9.17 7.51 -0.73
C THR A 85 8.11 7.50 0.38
N SER A 86 8.09 8.56 1.18
CA SER A 86 7.04 8.84 2.15
C SER A 86 6.73 10.33 2.23
N ASN A 87 5.49 10.66 2.59
CA ASN A 87 5.08 12.04 2.85
C ASN A 87 5.02 12.31 4.36
N ASN A 88 5.23 13.57 4.74
CA ASN A 88 5.15 14.04 6.12
C ASN A 88 3.75 14.56 6.50
N ASP A 89 2.88 14.75 5.51
CA ASP A 89 1.55 15.32 5.68
C ASP A 89 0.55 14.70 4.68
N TRP A 90 -0.73 15.02 4.86
CA TRP A 90 -1.84 14.57 4.03
C TRP A 90 -1.69 15.00 2.57
N ILE A 91 -1.69 14.02 1.67
CA ILE A 91 -1.73 14.24 0.23
C ILE A 91 -3.13 13.89 -0.29
N TYR A 92 -3.87 14.93 -0.66
CA TYR A 92 -5.24 14.81 -1.15
C TYR A 92 -5.27 14.38 -2.61
N SER A 93 -6.05 13.36 -2.90
CA SER A 93 -6.42 12.92 -4.25
C SER A 93 -7.86 13.31 -4.53
N LYS A 94 -8.10 13.95 -5.68
CA LYS A 94 -9.43 14.36 -6.11
C LYS A 94 -10.25 13.12 -6.50
N ILE A 95 -11.43 12.95 -5.89
CA ILE A 95 -12.42 11.94 -6.31
C ILE A 95 -13.44 12.57 -7.26
N ASP A 96 -13.91 13.77 -6.91
CA ASP A 96 -14.95 14.51 -7.62
C ASP A 96 -14.63 16.02 -7.60
N ASP A 97 -15.37 16.83 -8.34
CA ASP A 97 -15.19 18.29 -8.45
C ASP A 97 -15.24 19.03 -7.12
N TYR A 98 -15.88 18.43 -6.11
CA TYR A 98 -16.09 19.02 -4.79
C TYR A 98 -15.51 18.20 -3.65
N ILE A 99 -14.89 17.04 -3.93
CA ILE A 99 -14.43 16.13 -2.88
C ILE A 99 -13.05 15.59 -3.23
N SER A 100 -12.12 15.80 -2.31
CA SER A 100 -10.82 15.14 -2.30
C SER A 100 -10.65 14.29 -1.05
N VAL A 101 -9.89 13.20 -1.16
CA VAL A 101 -9.61 12.27 -0.06
C VAL A 101 -8.12 12.16 0.18
N ALA A 102 -7.72 12.01 1.43
CA ALA A 102 -6.36 11.70 1.81
C ALA A 102 -6.34 10.51 2.76
N LEU A 103 -5.48 9.53 2.53
CA LEU A 103 -5.38 8.34 3.38
C LEU A 103 -4.09 8.37 4.20
N ARG A 104 -4.18 7.99 5.48
CA ARG A 104 -3.01 7.64 6.30
C ARG A 104 -3.14 6.23 6.84
N MET A 105 -2.00 5.60 7.06
CA MET A 105 -1.90 4.34 7.75
C MET A 105 -1.04 4.52 8.99
N THR A 106 -1.54 4.04 10.13
CA THR A 106 -0.81 4.04 11.38
C THR A 106 -0.62 2.61 11.86
N ASN A 107 0.62 2.26 12.21
CA ASN A 107 0.97 1.05 12.93
C ASN A 107 1.78 1.41 14.18
N ASN A 108 2.23 0.39 14.91
CA ASN A 108 3.02 0.55 16.13
C ASN A 108 4.37 1.27 15.93
N CYS A 109 4.86 1.34 14.69
CA CYS A 109 6.18 1.89 14.37
C CYS A 109 6.14 3.27 13.72
N ARG A 110 5.08 3.59 12.97
CA ARG A 110 4.96 4.86 12.27
C ARG A 110 3.54 5.16 11.80
N THR A 111 3.31 6.44 11.55
CA THR A 111 2.22 6.94 10.71
C THR A 111 2.79 7.33 9.34
N ILE A 112 2.15 6.90 8.26
CA ILE A 112 2.54 7.21 6.89
C ILE A 112 1.33 7.62 6.06
N TYR A 113 1.53 8.59 5.17
CA TYR A 113 0.48 9.17 4.33
C TYR A 113 0.59 8.66 2.89
N VAL A 114 -0.55 8.28 2.31
CA VAL A 114 -0.67 7.78 0.94
C VAL A 114 -0.55 8.97 -0.03
N PRO A 115 0.24 8.86 -1.13
CA PRO A 115 0.93 7.67 -1.60
C PRO A 115 2.31 7.47 -0.93
N TYR A 116 2.71 6.22 -0.72
CA TYR A 116 4.02 5.88 -0.15
C TYR A 116 4.58 4.59 -0.74
N ASN A 117 5.89 4.39 -0.62
CA ASN A 117 6.59 3.13 -0.83
C ASN A 117 7.78 3.07 0.13
N VAL A 118 7.67 2.27 1.19
CA VAL A 118 8.60 2.28 2.32
C VAL A 118 8.93 0.86 2.79
N PRO A 119 10.08 0.66 3.45
CA PRO A 119 10.46 -0.65 3.98
C PRO A 119 9.39 -1.21 4.91
N THR A 120 9.10 -2.50 4.77
CA THR A 120 8.24 -3.22 5.71
C THR A 120 8.97 -3.33 7.04
N LEU A 121 8.30 -2.96 8.13
CA LEU A 121 8.92 -2.95 9.47
C LEU A 121 8.48 -4.18 10.26
N SER A 122 9.40 -4.68 11.08
CA SER A 122 9.14 -5.71 12.09
C SER A 122 8.48 -5.11 13.35
N SER A 123 8.15 -5.95 14.32
CA SER A 123 7.59 -5.51 15.61
C SER A 123 8.53 -4.60 16.41
N THR A 124 9.84 -4.69 16.17
CA THR A 124 10.87 -3.83 16.78
C THR A 124 11.17 -2.58 15.95
N CYS A 125 10.36 -2.31 14.93
CA CYS A 125 10.46 -1.13 14.06
C CYS A 125 11.73 -1.03 13.20
N GLY A 126 12.53 -2.09 13.15
CA GLY A 126 13.58 -2.26 12.15
C GLY A 126 13.05 -2.81 10.83
N ALA A 127 13.79 -2.60 9.74
CA ALA A 127 13.51 -3.20 8.44
C ALA A 127 13.38 -4.71 8.56
N ARG A 128 12.28 -5.27 8.04
CA ARG A 128 12.01 -6.70 8.10
C ARG A 128 12.71 -7.42 6.96
N THR A 129 13.49 -8.43 7.32
CA THR A 129 14.09 -9.39 6.40
C THR A 129 13.29 -10.69 6.50
N TYR A 130 12.96 -11.26 5.35
CA TYR A 130 12.26 -12.53 5.22
C TYR A 130 13.22 -13.63 4.79
N THR A 131 12.96 -14.85 5.22
CA THR A 131 13.63 -16.04 4.71
C THR A 131 12.87 -16.62 3.51
N GLU A 132 13.57 -17.44 2.72
CA GLU A 132 12.97 -18.10 1.56
C GLU A 132 11.79 -18.99 1.98
N ASN A 133 10.64 -18.82 1.33
CA ASN A 133 9.37 -19.50 1.65
C ASN A 133 8.79 -19.20 3.03
N GLU A 134 9.22 -18.12 3.71
CA GLU A 134 8.59 -17.70 4.95
C GLU A 134 7.12 -17.37 4.70
N GLU A 135 6.21 -18.01 5.45
CA GLU A 135 4.80 -17.65 5.46
C GLU A 135 4.49 -16.72 6.62
N SER A 136 3.89 -15.57 6.30
CA SER A 136 3.50 -14.58 7.29
C SER A 136 2.02 -14.24 7.16
N VAL A 137 1.33 -14.19 8.30
CA VAL A 137 -0.02 -13.63 8.37
C VAL A 137 0.08 -12.12 8.55
N VAL A 138 -0.29 -11.37 7.50
CA VAL A 138 -0.35 -9.91 7.57
C VAL A 138 -1.69 -9.52 8.18
N SER A 139 -1.62 -8.81 9.31
CA SER A 139 -2.79 -8.36 10.08
C SER A 139 -3.07 -6.88 9.87
N VAL A 140 -4.37 -6.57 9.96
CA VAL A 140 -5.05 -5.28 10.15
C VAL A 140 -4.19 -4.02 10.14
N LYS A 141 -4.44 -3.15 9.16
CA LYS A 141 -4.00 -1.75 9.18
C LYS A 141 -5.20 -0.87 9.45
N LYS A 142 -5.05 0.10 10.36
CA LYS A 142 -5.99 1.21 10.47
C LYS A 142 -5.70 2.19 9.35
N VAL A 143 -6.70 2.41 8.51
CA VAL A 143 -6.65 3.44 7.48
C VAL A 143 -7.62 4.54 7.91
N SER A 144 -7.10 5.72 8.20
CA SER A 144 -7.94 6.91 8.40
C SER A 144 -7.98 7.68 7.08
N ASN A 145 -9.16 8.14 6.71
CA ASN A 145 -9.37 9.00 5.55
C ASN A 145 -9.69 10.42 6.01
N GLN A 146 -9.28 11.43 5.26
CA GLN A 146 -9.69 12.81 5.46
C GLN A 146 -10.31 13.35 4.17
N ASN A 147 -11.58 13.78 4.25
CA ASN A 147 -12.28 14.39 3.14
C ASN A 147 -12.07 15.90 3.18
N LYS A 148 -11.79 16.53 2.04
CA LYS A 148 -11.74 17.99 1.89
C LYS A 148 -12.73 18.43 0.81
N ASN A 149 -13.57 19.39 1.18
CA ASN A 149 -14.48 20.12 0.29
C ASN A 149 -13.81 21.33 -0.37
#